data_AF-A0A1V5QUH9-F1
#
_entry.id   AF-A0A1V5QUH9-F1
#
_cell.length_a   1.000
_cell.length_b   1.000
_cell.length_c   1.000
_cell.angle_alpha   90.00
_cell.angle_beta   90.00
_cell.angle_gamma   90.00
#
_symmetry.space_group_name_H-M   'P 1'
#
loop_
_entity.id
_entity.type
_entity.pdbx_description
1 polymer ?
#
loop_
_entity_poly.entity_id
_entity_poly.type
_entity_poly.pdbx_seq_one_letter_code
_entity_poly.pdbx_strand_id
1 'polypeptide(L)'
;MPFIETVDQALEAASLVISRSGASTCAELKACGRPAILVPFPGSAGDHQRLNALAMAQESRAVVVEQGPGLEDRIVAEAARLMGSPIPRQALSHPEPNTAVDRCLDDLLSVLT
;
A
#
# COMPACT_ATOMS: atom_id res chain seq x y z
N MET A 1 2.95 20.03 9.14
CA MET A 1 1.64 19.74 8.51
C MET A 1 0.78 19.07 9.58
N PRO A 2 -0.52 19.38 9.71
CA PRO A 2 -1.40 18.68 10.65
C PRO A 2 -1.56 17.19 10.27
N PHE A 3 -1.91 16.37 11.26
CA PHE A 3 -2.23 14.96 11.06
C PHE A 3 -3.65 14.81 10.46
N ILE A 4 -3.89 13.67 9.79
CA ILE A 4 -5.23 13.26 9.36
C ILE A 4 -5.77 12.37 10.48
N GLU A 5 -6.77 12.86 11.22
CA GLU A 5 -7.35 12.11 12.35
C GLU A 5 -8.26 10.96 11.89
N THR A 6 -8.89 11.09 10.71
CA THR A 6 -9.82 10.11 10.13
C THR A 6 -9.23 9.47 8.87
N VAL A 7 -8.13 8.72 9.05
CA VAL A 7 -7.41 8.07 7.93
C VAL A 7 -8.30 7.07 7.20
N ASP A 8 -9.16 6.36 7.92
CA ASP A 8 -10.18 5.46 7.37
C ASP A 8 -11.09 6.16 6.34
N GLN A 9 -11.65 7.32 6.70
CA GLN A 9 -12.51 8.10 5.82
C GLN A 9 -11.73 8.68 4.64
N ALA A 10 -10.48 9.10 4.87
CA ALA A 10 -9.63 9.61 3.82
C ALA A 10 -9.30 8.51 2.78
N LEU A 11 -8.98 7.31 3.24
CA LEU A 11 -8.74 6.15 2.38
C LEU A 11 -10.02 5.74 1.63
N GLU A 12 -11.19 5.80 2.28
CA GLU A 12 -12.47 5.50 1.64
C GLU A 12 -12.83 6.52 0.55
N ALA A 13 -12.49 7.79 0.73
CA ALA A 13 -12.72 8.83 -0.28
C ALA A 13 -11.70 8.80 -1.43
N ALA A 14 -10.50 8.24 -1.21
CA ALA A 14 -9.39 8.32 -2.15
C ALA A 14 -9.53 7.38 -3.35
N SER A 15 -9.46 7.88 -4.58
CA SER A 15 -9.39 7.01 -5.78
C SER A 15 -8.00 6.38 -5.99
N LEU A 16 -6.97 6.99 -5.43
CA LEU A 16 -5.56 6.59 -5.52
C LEU A 16 -4.83 7.09 -4.28
N VAL A 17 -3.96 6.27 -3.70
CA VAL A 17 -3.12 6.65 -2.56
C VAL A 17 -1.66 6.74 -3.01
N ILE A 18 -0.94 7.77 -2.55
CA ILE A 18 0.51 7.89 -2.75
C ILE A 18 1.14 7.94 -1.36
N SER A 19 1.96 6.96 -1.03
CA SER A 19 2.50 6.83 0.33
C SER A 19 3.85 6.12 0.36
N ARG A 20 4.47 6.13 1.55
CA ARG A 20 5.51 5.15 1.89
C ARG A 20 4.90 3.76 2.05
N SER A 21 5.74 2.72 2.00
CA SER A 21 5.34 1.31 2.11
C SER A 21 5.63 0.71 3.49
N GLY A 22 5.20 1.43 4.54
CA GLY A 22 5.19 0.90 5.90
C GLY A 22 4.25 -0.30 6.03
N ALA A 23 4.51 -1.18 7.01
CA ALA A 23 3.72 -2.41 7.19
C ALA A 23 2.24 -2.11 7.44
N SER A 24 1.93 -1.18 8.37
CA SER A 24 0.55 -0.78 8.66
C SER A 24 -0.15 -0.18 7.43
N THR A 25 0.53 0.71 6.70
CA THR A 25 -0.01 1.30 5.47
C THR A 25 -0.33 0.23 4.43
N CYS A 26 0.55 -0.77 4.23
CA CYS A 26 0.27 -1.86 3.30
C CYS A 26 -0.93 -2.70 3.76
N ALA A 27 -1.05 -2.97 5.06
CA ALA A 27 -2.19 -3.70 5.63
C ALA A 27 -3.51 -2.93 5.47
N GLU A 28 -3.52 -1.62 5.72
CA GLU A 28 -4.67 -0.74 5.51
C GLU A 28 -5.10 -0.73 4.03
N LEU A 29 -4.15 -0.54 3.12
CA LEU A 29 -4.41 -0.52 1.67
C LEU A 29 -4.96 -1.85 1.15
N LYS A 30 -4.46 -2.98 1.67
CA LYS A 30 -5.01 -4.32 1.39
C LYS A 30 -6.44 -4.45 1.89
N ALA A 31 -6.69 -4.03 3.13
CA ALA A 31 -8.01 -4.12 3.75
C ALA A 31 -9.06 -3.30 3.00
N CYS A 32 -8.76 -2.04 2.68
CA CYS A 32 -9.68 -1.17 1.96
C CYS A 32 -9.65 -1.34 0.42
N GLY A 33 -8.76 -2.18 -0.09
CA GLY A 33 -8.62 -2.46 -1.52
C GLY A 33 -8.27 -1.23 -2.36
N ARG A 34 -7.49 -0.29 -1.82
CA ARG A 34 -7.21 0.99 -2.51
C ARG A 34 -5.96 0.88 -3.39
N PRO A 35 -6.07 1.25 -4.68
CA PRO A 35 -4.90 1.38 -5.56
C PRO A 35 -3.87 2.34 -4.98
N ALA A 36 -2.58 1.98 -5.08
CA ALA A 36 -1.52 2.81 -4.53
C ALA A 36 -0.31 2.99 -5.47
N ILE A 37 0.34 4.14 -5.34
CA ILE A 37 1.73 4.35 -5.75
C ILE A 37 2.57 4.33 -4.47
N LEU A 38 3.44 3.35 -4.34
CA LEU A 38 4.29 3.18 -3.16
C LEU A 38 5.70 3.69 -3.44
N VAL A 39 6.16 4.62 -2.60
CA VAL A 39 7.50 5.21 -2.66
C VAL A 39 8.31 4.71 -1.47
N PRO A 40 8.98 3.54 -1.54
CA PRO A 40 9.69 2.98 -0.40
C PRO A 40 10.79 3.92 0.11
N PHE A 41 10.96 4.02 1.43
CA PHE A 41 12.07 4.77 2.04
C PHE A 41 13.38 3.95 1.97
N PRO A 42 14.43 4.43 1.29
CA PRO A 42 15.67 3.66 1.12
C PRO A 42 16.40 3.37 2.43
N GLY A 43 16.23 4.22 3.45
CA GLY A 43 16.85 4.06 4.77
C GLY A 43 16.10 3.13 5.72
N SER A 44 15.10 2.38 5.25
CA SER A 44 14.36 1.45 6.11
C SER A 44 15.25 0.27 6.54
N ALA A 45 15.16 -0.13 7.81
CA ALA A 45 15.91 -1.27 8.34
C ALA A 45 15.63 -2.52 7.49
N GLY A 46 16.70 -3.24 7.12
CA GLY A 46 16.59 -4.47 6.33
C GLY A 46 15.94 -4.32 4.96
N ASP A 47 15.82 -3.09 4.43
CA ASP A 47 15.15 -2.81 3.15
C ASP A 47 13.66 -3.21 3.14
N HIS A 48 13.05 -3.27 4.33
CA HIS A 48 11.69 -3.79 4.51
C HIS A 48 10.64 -2.98 3.75
N GLN A 49 10.82 -1.65 3.60
CA GLN A 49 9.86 -0.87 2.82
C GLN A 49 9.89 -1.21 1.34
N ARG A 50 11.06 -1.48 0.74
CA ARG A 50 11.13 -1.91 -0.66
C ARG A 50 10.48 -3.28 -0.84
N LEU A 51 10.78 -4.22 0.07
CA LEU A 51 10.17 -5.56 0.06
C LEU A 51 8.65 -5.51 0.18
N ASN A 52 8.11 -4.69 1.09
CA ASN A 52 6.67 -4.47 1.21
C ASN A 52 6.06 -3.91 -0.08
N ALA A 53 6.71 -2.92 -0.70
CA ALA A 53 6.22 -2.31 -1.94
C ALA A 53 6.19 -3.33 -3.09
N LEU A 54 7.24 -4.15 -3.21
CA LEU A 54 7.32 -5.20 -4.21
C LEU A 54 6.26 -6.29 -4.00
N ALA A 55 6.01 -6.71 -2.75
CA ALA A 55 4.95 -7.66 -2.43
C ALA A 55 3.56 -7.12 -2.85
N MET A 56 3.28 -5.85 -2.55
CA MET A 56 2.04 -5.19 -2.99
C MET A 56 1.91 -5.14 -4.52
N ALA A 57 3.01 -4.91 -5.24
CA ALA A 57 3.00 -4.89 -6.69
C ALA A 57 2.84 -6.29 -7.31
N GLN A 58 3.46 -7.32 -6.72
CA GLN A 58 3.30 -8.72 -7.14
C GLN A 58 1.85 -9.19 -7.02
N GLU A 59 1.14 -8.71 -5.99
CA GLU A 59 -0.29 -8.96 -5.81
C GLU A 59 -1.19 -8.05 -6.68
N SER A 60 -0.62 -7.25 -7.58
CA SER A 60 -1.36 -6.28 -8.40
C SER A 60 -2.20 -5.32 -7.56
N ARG A 61 -1.62 -4.72 -6.51
CA ARG A 61 -2.31 -3.74 -5.63
C ARG A 61 -1.68 -2.34 -5.71
N ALA A 62 -0.43 -2.27 -6.12
CA ALA A 62 0.31 -1.02 -6.18
C ALA A 62 1.31 -0.98 -7.34
N VAL A 63 1.70 0.25 -7.70
CA VAL A 63 2.90 0.51 -8.50
C VAL A 63 4.02 0.99 -7.57
N VAL A 64 5.24 0.53 -7.79
CA VAL A 64 6.42 0.96 -7.01
C VAL A 64 7.15 2.07 -7.76
N VAL A 65 7.43 3.18 -7.08
CA VAL A 65 8.31 4.23 -7.58
C VAL A 65 9.43 4.44 -6.58
N GLU A 66 10.63 3.95 -6.88
CA GLU A 66 11.77 4.08 -5.96
C GLU A 66 12.22 5.54 -5.80
N GLN A 67 12.55 5.93 -4.56
CA GLN A 67 13.08 7.25 -4.26
C GLN A 67 14.44 7.48 -4.94
N GLY A 68 14.59 8.59 -5.65
CA GLY A 68 15.82 8.94 -6.36
C GLY A 68 15.62 10.13 -7.30
N PRO A 69 16.61 10.44 -8.17
CA PRO A 69 16.47 11.48 -9.18
C PRO A 69 15.19 11.32 -10.02
N GLY A 70 14.53 12.43 -10.36
CA GLY A 70 13.28 12.42 -11.13
C GLY A 70 12.12 11.72 -10.43
N LEU A 71 12.10 11.68 -9.09
CA LEU A 71 11.00 11.09 -8.32
C LEU A 71 9.66 11.75 -8.65
N GLU A 72 9.62 13.08 -8.66
CA GLU A 72 8.40 13.85 -8.91
C GLU A 72 7.81 13.53 -10.28
N ASP A 73 8.63 13.58 -11.33
CA ASP A 73 8.22 13.26 -12.70
C ASP A 73 7.65 11.84 -12.81
N ARG A 74 8.29 10.87 -12.16
CA ARG A 74 7.83 9.47 -12.16
C ARG A 74 6.51 9.30 -11.41
N ILE A 75 6.33 9.95 -10.26
CA ILE A 75 5.06 9.93 -9.52
C ILE A 75 3.96 10.59 -10.36
N VAL A 76 4.23 11.75 -10.96
CA VAL A 76 3.26 12.49 -11.77
C VAL A 76 2.85 11.68 -13.01
N ALA A 77 3.82 11.09 -13.72
CA ALA A 77 3.54 10.23 -14.87
C ALA A 77 2.62 9.07 -14.48
N GLU A 78 2.87 8.45 -13.34
CA GLU A 78 2.11 7.27 -12.92
C GLU A 78 0.75 7.59 -12.31
N ALA A 79 0.66 8.70 -11.58
CA ALA A 79 -0.62 9.25 -11.15
C ALA A 79 -1.48 9.65 -12.36
N ALA A 80 -0.90 10.28 -13.39
CA ALA A 80 -1.61 10.62 -14.61
C ALA A 80 -2.11 9.37 -15.35
N ARG A 81 -1.28 8.32 -15.45
CA ARG A 81 -1.65 7.04 -16.07
C ARG A 81 -2.83 6.37 -15.34
N LEU A 82 -2.78 6.32 -14.01
CA LEU A 82 -3.82 5.68 -13.18
C LEU A 82 -5.10 6.53 -13.06
N MET A 83 -4.98 7.86 -13.06
CA MET A 83 -6.15 8.74 -12.99
C MET A 83 -6.84 8.89 -14.35
N GLY A 84 -6.08 8.87 -15.45
CA GLY A 84 -6.58 9.04 -16.81
C GLY A 84 -7.39 7.86 -17.37
N SER A 85 -7.34 6.68 -16.74
CA SER A 85 -8.19 5.55 -17.11
C SER A 85 -8.61 4.73 -15.88
N PRO A 86 -9.90 4.38 -15.75
CA PRO A 86 -10.35 3.54 -14.64
C PRO A 86 -9.83 2.10 -14.75
N ILE A 87 -9.53 1.59 -15.95
CA ILE A 87 -9.11 0.20 -16.17
C ILE A 87 -7.82 -0.16 -15.40
N PRO A 88 -6.68 0.52 -15.63
CA PRO A 88 -5.44 0.20 -14.92
C PRO A 88 -5.55 0.46 -13.41
N ARG A 89 -6.42 1.40 -13.00
CA ARG A 89 -6.65 1.70 -11.58
C ARG A 89 -7.48 0.63 -10.89
N GLN A 90 -8.58 0.19 -11.51
CA GLN A 90 -9.44 -0.88 -11.00
C GLN A 90 -8.72 -2.23 -10.99
N ALA A 91 -7.80 -2.47 -11.92
CA ALA A 91 -6.93 -3.65 -11.90
C ALA A 91 -6.07 -3.74 -10.62
N LEU A 92 -5.87 -2.62 -9.90
CA LEU A 92 -5.16 -2.56 -8.63
C LEU A 92 -6.07 -2.64 -7.39
N SER A 93 -7.39 -2.67 -7.58
CA SER A 93 -8.39 -2.41 -6.53
C SER A 93 -9.06 -3.70 -6.07
N HIS A 94 -8.45 -4.41 -5.11
CA HIS A 94 -8.97 -5.68 -4.59
C HIS A 94 -9.01 -5.66 -3.07
N PRO A 95 -10.17 -5.55 -2.39
CA PRO A 95 -10.19 -5.62 -0.93
C PRO A 95 -9.87 -7.04 -0.45
N GLU A 96 -9.06 -7.15 0.61
CA GLU A 96 -8.76 -8.41 1.29
C GLU A 96 -9.04 -8.24 2.78
N PRO A 97 -10.01 -9.01 3.35
CA PRO A 97 -10.31 -8.95 4.77
C PRO A 97 -9.05 -9.21 5.61
N ASN A 98 -8.81 -8.36 6.60
CA ASN A 98 -7.70 -8.55 7.51
C ASN A 98 -8.02 -9.69 8.49
N THR A 99 -7.34 -10.83 8.30
CA THR A 99 -7.45 -12.04 9.15
C THR A 99 -6.26 -12.21 10.08
N ALA A 100 -5.42 -11.17 10.25
CA ALA A 100 -4.17 -11.28 11.01
C ALA A 100 -4.40 -11.65 12.47
N VAL A 101 -5.45 -11.10 13.11
CA VAL A 101 -5.77 -11.41 14.52
C VAL A 101 -6.12 -12.88 14.67
N ASP A 102 -7.00 -13.40 13.82
CA ASP A 102 -7.44 -14.80 13.85
C ASP A 102 -6.24 -15.74 13.63
N ARG A 103 -5.39 -15.44 12.64
CA ARG A 103 -4.17 -16.22 12.37
C ARG A 103 -3.20 -16.22 13.53
N CYS A 104 -2.97 -15.06 14.15
CA CYS A 104 -2.11 -14.99 15.33
C CYS A 104 -2.69 -15.79 16.50
N LEU A 105 -4.01 -15.82 16.66
CA LEU A 105 -4.65 -16.63 17.70
C LEU A 105 -4.46 -18.12 17.42
N ASP A 106 -4.69 -18.56 16.18
CA ASP A 106 -4.50 -19.95 15.76
C ASP A 106 -3.06 -20.42 16.00
N ASP A 107 -2.07 -19.60 15.61
CA ASP A 107 -0.65 -19.88 15.82
C ASP A 107 -0.32 -20.02 17.31
N LEU A 108 -0.81 -19.10 18.16
CA LEU A 108 -0.58 -19.16 19.61
C LEU A 108 -1.21 -20.40 20.24
N LEU A 109 -2.42 -20.77 19.85
CA LEU A 109 -3.10 -21.96 20.35
C LEU A 109 -2.33 -23.24 19.96
N SER A 110 -1.78 -23.30 18.74
CA SER A 110 -1.02 -24.46 18.26
C SER A 110 0.24 -24.79 19.07
N VAL A 111 0.79 -23.82 19.81
CA VAL A 111 1.98 -24.00 20.66
C VAL A 111 1.59 -24.36 22.10
N LEU A 112 0.35 -24.05 22.51
CA LEU A 112 -0.13 -24.21 23.89
C LEU A 112 -0.91 -25.51 24.13
N THR A 113 -1.33 -26.21 23.07
CA THR A 113 -2.07 -27.49 23.12
C THR A 113 -1.26 -28.63 22.52
#